data_AF-A0A7X7GDU3-F1
#
_entry.id   AF-A0A7X7GDU3-F1
#
_cell.length_a   1.000
_cell.length_b   1.000
_cell.length_c   1.000
_cell.angle_alpha   90.00
_cell.angle_beta   90.00
_cell.angle_gamma   90.00
#
_symmetry.space_group_name_H-M   'P 1'
#
loop_
_entity.id
_entity.type
_entity.pdbx_description
1 polymer ?
#
loop_
_entity_poly.entity_id
_entity_poly.type
_entity_poly.pdbx_seq_one_letter_code
_entity_poly.pdbx_strand_id
1 'polypeptide(L)'
;QRQSGKADQGLRSAVTAGAQMDGFIDLFTRLIVEAGISERYIFRGMNVELPGFFRPTKEWDLLVVRENMLLVAIEAKSQVGPSFGNNFNNRIEEAMGSALDFWTAYREHAYLASPQPFLGYLFMLEDCGASRNSVKVREPHFKVFPEFVGASYCRRYELFCRKLVLERHYSASAFITSCAEDGPSGAYATPADDLSLERFARVLVGHLAAFV
;
A
#
# COMPACT_ATOMS: atom_id res chain seq x y z
N GLN A 1 0.68 24.93 37.18
CA GLN A 1 0.31 24.54 35.80
C GLN A 1 1.25 23.42 35.36
N ARG A 2 0.78 22.17 35.44
CA ARG A 2 1.51 20.96 35.06
C ARG A 2 0.55 20.08 34.25
N GLN A 3 1.11 19.38 33.27
CA GLN A 3 0.56 18.22 32.55
C GLN A 3 -0.53 18.49 31.49
N SER A 4 -0.13 18.69 30.24
CA SER A 4 -0.88 18.13 29.09
C SER A 4 -0.03 17.66 27.90
N GLY A 5 1.30 17.80 27.93
CA GLY A 5 2.15 17.57 26.74
C GLY A 5 2.78 16.19 26.56
N LYS A 6 2.63 15.24 27.48
CA LYS A 6 3.39 13.95 27.45
C LYS A 6 2.61 12.72 26.99
N ALA A 7 1.27 12.72 27.04
CA ALA A 7 0.48 11.54 26.68
C ALA A 7 0.38 11.33 25.15
N ASP A 8 0.36 12.42 24.38
CA ASP A 8 0.12 12.38 22.93
C ASP A 8 1.34 11.90 22.10
N GLN A 9 2.56 11.94 22.67
CA GLN A 9 3.75 11.40 22.03
C GLN A 9 3.85 9.86 22.15
N GLY A 10 3.32 9.27 23.23
CA GLY A 10 3.43 7.82 23.50
C GLY A 10 2.52 6.96 22.62
N LEU A 11 1.34 7.47 22.26
CA LEU A 11 0.42 6.81 21.33
C LEU A 11 0.93 6.85 19.88
N ARG A 12 1.63 7.93 19.50
CA ARG A 12 2.30 7.99 18.20
C ARG A 12 3.44 6.97 18.08
N SER A 13 4.22 6.76 19.15
CA SER A 13 5.30 5.77 19.15
C SER A 13 4.83 4.31 19.09
N ALA A 14 3.65 4.01 19.65
CA ALA A 14 3.09 2.65 19.64
C ALA A 14 2.50 2.26 18.26
N VAL A 15 2.15 3.25 17.44
CA VAL A 15 1.54 3.08 16.11
C VAL A 15 2.57 3.26 14.97
N THR A 16 3.80 3.65 15.28
CA THR A 16 4.92 3.79 14.33
C THR A 16 5.79 2.55 14.17
N ALA A 17 5.48 1.43 14.81
CA ALA A 17 6.27 0.21 14.61
C ALA A 17 5.69 -0.58 13.43
N GLY A 18 6.39 -0.60 12.30
CA GLY A 18 6.06 -1.36 11.07
C GLY A 18 5.81 -2.86 11.24
N ALA A 19 5.86 -3.40 12.46
CA ALA A 19 5.62 -4.80 12.82
C ALA A 19 4.30 -5.38 12.27
N GLN A 20 3.25 -4.57 12.13
CA GLN A 20 2.02 -5.05 11.52
C GLN A 20 2.16 -5.27 10.01
N MET A 21 2.81 -4.33 9.31
CA MET A 21 3.06 -4.46 7.88
C MET A 21 4.05 -5.60 7.63
N ASP A 22 5.01 -5.82 8.53
CA ASP A 22 5.93 -6.95 8.48
C ASP A 22 5.18 -8.29 8.38
N GLY A 23 4.08 -8.46 9.11
CA GLY A 23 3.24 -9.67 9.02
C GLY A 23 2.59 -9.88 7.64
N PHE A 24 2.21 -8.80 6.94
CA PHE A 24 1.74 -8.90 5.55
C PHE A 24 2.88 -9.17 4.58
N ILE A 25 4.05 -8.56 4.80
CA ILE A 25 5.26 -8.85 4.02
C ILE A 25 5.70 -10.31 4.20
N ASP A 26 5.59 -10.87 5.42
CA ASP A 26 5.78 -12.29 5.72
C ASP A 26 4.79 -13.16 4.96
N LEU A 27 3.51 -12.80 4.94
CA LEU A 27 2.49 -13.51 4.19
C LEU A 27 2.81 -13.52 2.69
N PHE A 28 3.13 -12.37 2.10
CA PHE A 28 3.47 -12.29 0.68
C PHE A 28 4.74 -13.05 0.36
N THR A 29 5.77 -12.97 1.21
CA THR A 29 7.00 -13.76 1.06
C THR A 29 6.69 -15.26 1.01
N ARG A 30 5.87 -15.77 1.94
CA ARG A 30 5.46 -17.19 1.95
C ARG A 30 4.71 -17.57 0.68
N LEU A 31 3.75 -16.76 0.24
CA LEU A 31 3.01 -17.00 -1.01
C LEU A 31 3.93 -17.03 -2.24
N ILE A 32 4.95 -16.16 -2.28
CA ILE A 32 5.94 -16.12 -3.36
C ILE A 32 6.81 -17.39 -3.36
N VAL A 33 7.21 -17.86 -2.18
CA VAL A 33 7.96 -19.11 -2.03
C VAL A 33 7.10 -20.31 -2.42
N GLU A 34 5.85 -20.37 -1.96
CA GLU A 34 4.88 -21.41 -2.33
C GLU A 34 4.57 -21.41 -3.83
N ALA A 35 4.65 -20.25 -4.49
CA ALA A 35 4.54 -20.14 -5.94
C ALA A 35 5.76 -20.70 -6.69
N GLY A 36 6.86 -21.05 -6.00
CA GLY A 36 8.05 -21.69 -6.59
C GLY A 36 9.28 -20.78 -6.72
N ILE A 37 9.20 -19.54 -6.26
CA ILE A 37 10.35 -18.62 -6.26
C ILE A 37 11.22 -18.88 -5.02
N SER A 38 12.49 -19.21 -5.22
CA SER A 38 13.44 -19.39 -4.12
C SER A 38 13.59 -18.11 -3.29
N GLU A 39 13.58 -18.25 -1.97
CA GLU A 39 13.73 -17.14 -1.00
C GLU A 39 15.00 -16.30 -1.23
N ARG A 40 16.05 -16.86 -1.83
CA ARG A 40 17.27 -16.11 -2.21
C ARG A 40 17.04 -14.95 -3.18
N TYR A 41 15.89 -14.96 -3.87
CA TYR A 41 15.49 -13.92 -4.82
C TYR A 41 14.50 -12.91 -4.22
N ILE A 42 14.14 -13.07 -2.94
CA ILE A 42 13.18 -12.21 -2.25
C ILE A 42 13.95 -11.28 -1.31
N PHE A 43 13.70 -9.98 -1.43
CA PHE A 43 14.37 -8.95 -0.65
C PHE A 43 13.35 -8.13 0.14
N ARG A 44 13.63 -7.91 1.42
CA ARG A 44 12.80 -7.14 2.37
C ARG A 44 13.68 -6.58 3.48
N GLY A 45 13.44 -5.35 3.91
CA GLY A 45 14.20 -4.66 4.97
C GLY A 45 15.65 -4.27 4.61
N MET A 46 16.32 -5.00 3.71
CA MET A 46 17.64 -4.66 3.16
C MET A 46 17.69 -4.96 1.66
N ASN A 47 18.45 -4.17 0.90
CA ASN A 47 18.61 -4.30 -0.56
C ASN A 47 17.26 -4.21 -1.29
N VAL A 48 16.46 -3.21 -0.92
CA VAL A 48 15.11 -2.96 -1.45
C VAL A 48 15.02 -1.66 -2.24
N GLU A 49 16.16 -1.04 -2.51
CA GLU A 49 16.31 0.16 -3.32
C GLU A 49 16.16 -0.18 -4.80
N LEU A 50 15.19 0.46 -5.46
CA LEU A 50 15.10 0.48 -6.92
C LEU A 50 15.43 1.87 -7.45
N PRO A 51 16.12 1.97 -8.61
CA PRO A 51 16.25 3.22 -9.34
C PRO A 51 14.89 3.87 -9.61
N GLY A 52 14.79 5.17 -9.36
CA GLY A 52 13.71 6.03 -9.83
C GLY A 52 14.12 6.78 -11.10
N PHE A 53 13.16 7.44 -11.73
CA PHE A 53 13.42 8.36 -12.84
C PHE A 53 13.52 9.81 -12.35
N PHE A 54 12.62 10.22 -11.46
CA PHE A 54 12.56 11.58 -10.92
C PHE A 54 13.38 11.75 -9.63
N ARG A 55 13.84 10.64 -9.05
CA ARG A 55 14.73 10.60 -7.88
C ARG A 55 15.75 9.46 -8.03
N PRO A 56 16.91 9.52 -7.33
CA PRO A 56 17.94 8.49 -7.45
C PRO A 56 17.44 7.08 -7.14
N THR A 57 16.75 6.91 -6.01
CA THR A 57 16.22 5.60 -5.58
C THR A 57 14.92 5.74 -4.79
N LYS A 58 14.18 4.62 -4.71
CA LYS A 58 13.06 4.38 -3.77
C LYS A 58 13.30 3.04 -3.06
N GLU A 59 13.14 3.01 -1.75
CA GLU A 59 13.00 1.77 -0.99
C GLU A 59 11.57 1.24 -1.08
N TRP A 60 11.43 -0.06 -1.36
CA TRP A 60 10.18 -0.80 -1.39
C TRP A 60 10.09 -1.76 -0.19
N ASP A 61 8.90 -2.19 0.20
CA ASP A 61 8.75 -3.10 1.34
C ASP A 61 9.13 -4.54 0.99
N LEU A 62 8.89 -4.96 -0.26
CA LEU A 62 9.28 -6.28 -0.76
C LEU A 62 9.59 -6.26 -2.26
N LEU A 63 10.72 -6.84 -2.63
CA LEU A 63 11.13 -7.07 -4.02
C LEU A 63 11.32 -8.56 -4.31
N VAL A 64 11.09 -8.95 -5.56
CA VAL A 64 11.58 -10.22 -6.12
C VAL A 64 12.47 -9.92 -7.30
N VAL A 65 13.76 -10.23 -7.18
CA VAL A 65 14.76 -10.04 -8.23
C VAL A 65 15.48 -11.36 -8.50
N ARG A 66 15.29 -11.91 -9.70
CA ARG A 66 15.89 -13.17 -10.14
C ARG A 66 16.77 -12.90 -11.36
N GLU A 67 18.06 -13.20 -11.25
CA GLU A 67 19.00 -13.14 -12.40
C GLU A 67 18.97 -11.76 -13.09
N ASN A 68 19.03 -10.68 -12.31
CA ASN A 68 18.92 -9.28 -12.77
C ASN A 68 17.57 -8.90 -13.40
N MET A 69 16.54 -9.74 -13.26
CA MET A 69 15.17 -9.42 -13.65
C MET A 69 14.34 -9.08 -12.41
N LEU A 70 13.75 -7.88 -12.40
CA LEU A 70 12.76 -7.48 -11.43
C LEU A 70 11.41 -8.11 -11.80
N LEU A 71 10.89 -8.96 -10.91
CA LEU A 71 9.63 -9.66 -11.13
C LEU A 71 8.48 -9.04 -10.33
N VAL A 72 8.77 -8.56 -9.12
CA VAL A 72 7.77 -8.04 -8.16
C VAL A 72 8.36 -6.86 -7.40
N ALA A 73 7.55 -5.83 -7.19
CA ALA A 73 7.75 -4.80 -6.18
C ALA A 73 6.42 -4.54 -5.45
N ILE A 74 6.43 -4.57 -4.12
CA ILE A 74 5.25 -4.40 -3.28
C ILE A 74 5.50 -3.29 -2.26
N GLU A 75 4.50 -2.44 -2.08
CA GLU A 75 4.43 -1.46 -1.01
C GLU A 75 3.25 -1.79 -0.10
N ALA A 76 3.46 -1.75 1.21
CA ALA A 76 2.45 -1.91 2.24
C ALA A 76 2.41 -0.66 3.13
N LYS A 77 1.25 -0.02 3.21
CA LYS A 77 1.04 1.16 4.06
C LYS A 77 -0.13 0.96 5.00
N SER A 78 -0.07 1.67 6.13
CA SER A 78 -1.20 1.80 7.03
C SER A 78 -1.48 3.26 7.39
N GLN A 79 -2.70 3.51 7.85
CA GLN A 79 -3.09 4.78 8.44
C GLN A 79 -3.98 4.59 9.67
N VAL A 80 -3.57 5.25 10.74
CA VAL A 80 -4.29 5.34 12.02
C VAL A 80 -4.51 6.83 12.34
N GLY A 81 -5.53 7.12 13.15
CA GLY A 81 -5.90 8.46 13.57
C GLY A 81 -4.87 9.20 14.44
N PRO A 82 -5.14 10.46 14.82
CA PRO A 82 -6.39 11.20 14.56
C PRO A 82 -6.40 12.01 13.25
N SER A 83 -5.25 12.20 12.59
CA SER A 83 -5.09 13.16 11.47
C SER A 83 -5.40 12.57 10.10
N PHE A 84 -6.61 12.02 9.91
CA PHE A 84 -6.98 11.32 8.69
C PHE A 84 -6.89 12.18 7.41
N GLY A 85 -7.23 13.47 7.48
CA GLY A 85 -7.27 14.36 6.31
C GLY A 85 -5.90 14.66 5.71
N ASN A 86 -4.96 15.14 6.53
CA ASN A 86 -3.59 15.42 6.06
C ASN A 86 -2.90 14.13 5.61
N ASN A 87 -3.09 13.03 6.35
CA ASN A 87 -2.48 11.76 6.01
C ASN A 87 -3.05 11.20 4.70
N PHE A 88 -4.35 11.35 4.44
CA PHE A 88 -4.99 10.88 3.21
C PHE A 88 -4.35 11.47 1.95
N ASN A 89 -4.20 12.80 1.90
CA ASN A 89 -3.61 13.45 0.73
C ASN A 89 -2.14 13.03 0.54
N ASN A 90 -1.36 12.99 1.62
CA ASN A 90 0.04 12.56 1.56
C ASN A 90 0.18 11.12 1.04
N ARG A 91 -0.71 10.20 1.47
CA ARG A 91 -0.68 8.79 1.01
C ARG A 91 -1.06 8.65 -0.46
N ILE A 92 -2.03 9.44 -0.92
CA ILE A 92 -2.38 9.49 -2.34
C ILE A 92 -1.20 9.97 -3.18
N GLU A 93 -0.57 11.08 -2.80
CA GLU A 93 0.60 11.62 -3.50
C GLU A 93 1.77 10.64 -3.52
N GLU A 94 2.07 9.98 -2.39
CA GLU A 94 3.18 9.02 -2.28
C GLU A 94 2.98 7.79 -3.16
N ALA A 95 1.77 7.21 -3.18
CA ALA A 95 1.48 6.03 -3.98
C ALA A 95 1.45 6.35 -5.48
N MET A 96 0.80 7.46 -5.89
CA MET A 96 0.80 7.88 -7.30
C MET A 96 2.21 8.27 -7.76
N GLY A 97 2.96 9.02 -6.95
CA GLY A 97 4.33 9.42 -7.24
C GLY A 97 5.27 8.22 -7.35
N SER A 98 5.13 7.23 -6.46
CA SER A 98 5.93 6.00 -6.52
C SER A 98 5.64 5.20 -7.79
N ALA A 99 4.38 5.06 -8.19
CA ALA A 99 4.01 4.36 -9.42
C ALA A 99 4.52 5.10 -10.68
N LEU A 100 4.33 6.42 -10.75
CA LEU A 100 4.80 7.22 -11.87
C LEU A 100 6.32 7.10 -12.03
N ASP A 101 7.06 7.25 -10.93
CA ASP A 101 8.51 7.16 -10.89
C ASP A 101 9.01 5.77 -11.32
N PHE A 102 8.39 4.71 -10.79
CA PHE A 102 8.69 3.31 -11.13
C PHE A 102 8.45 3.00 -12.61
N TRP A 103 7.27 3.33 -13.14
CA TRP A 103 6.93 3.01 -14.53
C TRP A 103 7.73 3.85 -15.52
N THR A 104 8.09 5.08 -15.16
CA THR A 104 8.97 5.90 -15.98
C THR A 104 10.39 5.32 -16.00
N ALA A 105 10.91 4.88 -14.86
CA ALA A 105 12.22 4.21 -14.78
C ALA A 105 12.23 2.87 -15.57
N TYR A 106 11.16 2.07 -15.47
CA TYR A 106 11.00 0.85 -16.26
C TYR A 106 11.03 1.13 -17.76
N ARG A 107 10.26 2.14 -18.21
CA ARG A 107 10.22 2.58 -19.61
C ARG A 107 11.58 3.04 -20.13
N GLU A 108 12.41 3.62 -19.26
CA GLU A 108 13.78 4.07 -19.56
C GLU A 108 14.83 2.97 -19.33
N HIS A 109 14.40 1.71 -19.23
CA HIS A 109 15.26 0.53 -19.11
C HIS A 109 16.13 0.48 -17.84
N ALA A 110 15.74 1.19 -16.77
CA ALA A 110 16.46 1.16 -15.49
C ALA A 110 16.47 -0.25 -14.86
N TYR A 111 15.49 -1.09 -15.20
CA TYR A 111 15.37 -2.48 -14.75
C TYR A 111 15.83 -3.47 -15.83
N LEU A 112 16.73 -3.06 -16.73
CA LEU A 112 17.36 -3.90 -17.76
C LEU A 112 16.32 -4.62 -18.65
N ALA A 113 16.54 -5.91 -18.94
CA ALA A 113 15.66 -6.75 -19.74
C ALA A 113 14.51 -7.38 -18.92
N SER A 114 14.15 -6.76 -17.78
CA SER A 114 13.04 -7.28 -16.97
C SER A 114 11.74 -7.31 -17.79
N PRO A 115 10.92 -8.36 -17.62
CA PRO A 115 9.53 -8.32 -18.06
C PRO A 115 8.80 -7.18 -17.33
N GLN A 116 7.57 -6.86 -17.73
CA GLN A 116 6.76 -5.93 -16.94
C GLN A 116 6.61 -6.49 -15.51
N PRO A 117 7.14 -5.84 -14.47
CA PRO A 117 7.07 -6.39 -13.13
C PRO A 117 5.65 -6.29 -12.57
N PHE A 118 5.32 -7.13 -11.59
CA PHE A 118 4.13 -6.93 -10.78
C PHE A 118 4.38 -5.79 -9.79
N LEU A 119 3.51 -4.79 -9.80
CA LEU A 119 3.53 -3.70 -8.82
C LEU A 119 2.31 -3.79 -7.90
N GLY A 120 2.54 -4.09 -6.63
CA GLY A 120 1.49 -4.30 -5.64
C GLY A 120 1.36 -3.17 -4.61
N TYR A 121 0.13 -2.83 -4.23
CA TYR A 121 -0.14 -1.88 -3.14
C TYR A 121 -1.10 -2.48 -2.11
N LEU A 122 -0.65 -2.68 -0.88
CA LEU A 122 -1.50 -3.01 0.26
C LEU A 122 -1.73 -1.76 1.09
N PHE A 123 -3.00 -1.47 1.41
CA PHE A 123 -3.35 -0.41 2.33
C PHE A 123 -4.24 -0.92 3.46
N MET A 124 -3.86 -0.60 4.69
CA MET A 124 -4.67 -0.86 5.87
C MET A 124 -5.09 0.45 6.55
N LEU A 125 -6.39 0.60 6.79
CA LEU A 125 -6.94 1.76 7.50
C LEU A 125 -7.52 1.34 8.86
N GLU A 126 -7.26 2.14 9.90
CA GLU A 126 -7.95 1.98 11.17
C GLU A 126 -9.47 2.11 10.99
N ASP A 127 -10.21 1.10 11.44
CA ASP A 127 -11.67 1.16 11.53
C ASP A 127 -12.07 1.86 12.83
N CYS A 128 -12.43 3.13 12.73
CA CYS A 128 -12.90 3.92 13.85
C CYS A 128 -13.99 4.90 13.39
N GLY A 129 -14.63 5.59 14.33
CA GLY A 129 -15.65 6.59 13.98
C GLY A 129 -15.12 7.65 13.02
N ALA A 130 -13.88 8.12 13.21
CA ALA A 130 -13.29 9.16 12.37
C ALA A 130 -13.00 8.71 10.92
N SER A 131 -12.68 7.43 10.69
CA SER A 131 -12.46 6.89 9.35
C SER A 131 -13.76 6.53 8.62
N ARG A 132 -14.81 6.17 9.37
CA ARG A 132 -16.14 5.79 8.84
C ARG A 132 -17.09 6.96 8.61
N ASN A 133 -16.97 8.03 9.39
CA ASN A 133 -17.87 9.17 9.29
C ASN A 133 -17.66 9.96 7.99
N SER A 134 -18.76 10.46 7.43
CA SER A 134 -18.76 11.32 6.25
C SER A 134 -17.94 12.59 6.47
N VAL A 135 -17.15 12.98 5.47
CA VAL A 135 -16.29 14.16 5.53
C VAL A 135 -16.75 15.20 4.52
N LYS A 136 -16.94 16.44 4.98
CA LYS A 136 -17.31 17.57 4.12
C LYS A 136 -16.19 17.88 3.13
N VAL A 137 -16.59 18.26 1.92
CA VAL A 137 -15.70 18.79 0.88
C VAL A 137 -15.89 20.29 0.76
N ARG A 138 -14.82 21.03 0.45
CA ARG A 138 -14.89 22.46 0.13
C ARG A 138 -14.85 22.63 -1.38
N GLU A 139 -15.87 23.28 -1.94
CA GLU A 139 -16.07 23.45 -3.38
C GLU A 139 -16.21 24.94 -3.76
N PRO A 140 -15.22 25.80 -3.47
CA PRO A 140 -15.37 27.25 -3.65
C PRO A 140 -15.47 27.68 -5.12
N HIS A 141 -14.96 26.86 -6.06
CA HIS A 141 -14.89 27.19 -7.48
C HIS A 141 -15.58 26.15 -8.37
N PHE A 142 -15.29 24.86 -8.15
CA PHE A 142 -15.83 23.76 -8.93
C PHE A 142 -16.32 22.64 -8.03
N LYS A 143 -17.28 21.86 -8.53
CA LYS A 143 -17.80 20.68 -7.86
C LYS A 143 -16.78 19.55 -7.90
N VAL A 144 -16.65 18.83 -6.78
CA VAL A 144 -15.92 17.55 -6.79
C VAL A 144 -16.73 16.51 -7.54
N PHE A 145 -16.08 15.41 -7.94
CA PHE A 145 -16.81 14.29 -8.51
C PHE A 145 -17.83 13.71 -7.51
N PRO A 146 -19.00 13.23 -7.98
CA PRO A 146 -20.09 12.80 -7.11
C PRO A 146 -19.71 11.77 -6.06
N GLU A 147 -18.78 10.86 -6.35
CA GLU A 147 -18.35 9.83 -5.42
C GLU A 147 -17.61 10.36 -4.18
N PHE A 148 -17.16 11.63 -4.21
CA PHE A 148 -16.52 12.28 -3.07
C PHE A 148 -17.51 13.06 -2.19
N VAL A 149 -18.73 13.32 -2.66
CA VAL A 149 -19.74 14.04 -1.91
C VAL A 149 -20.22 13.16 -0.76
N GLY A 150 -19.94 13.60 0.48
CA GLY A 150 -20.31 12.86 1.68
C GLY A 150 -19.50 11.58 1.91
N ALA A 151 -18.42 11.34 1.16
CA ALA A 151 -17.58 10.16 1.36
C ALA A 151 -16.78 10.25 2.67
N SER A 152 -16.71 9.13 3.39
CA SER A 152 -15.80 8.92 4.52
C SER A 152 -14.36 8.67 4.05
N TYR A 153 -13.38 8.70 4.95
CA TYR A 153 -12.00 8.33 4.57
C TYR A 153 -11.90 6.88 4.12
N CYS A 154 -12.65 5.97 4.75
CA CYS A 154 -12.74 4.57 4.30
C CYS A 154 -13.22 4.50 2.84
N ARG A 155 -14.32 5.19 2.51
CA ARG A 155 -14.83 5.21 1.13
C ARG A 155 -13.84 5.85 0.16
N ARG A 156 -13.14 6.90 0.57
CA ARG A 156 -12.13 7.57 -0.27
C ARG A 156 -10.92 6.67 -0.55
N TYR A 157 -10.45 5.90 0.44
CA TYR A 157 -9.37 4.94 0.25
C TYR A 157 -9.80 3.76 -0.63
N GLU A 158 -11.02 3.29 -0.49
CA GLU A 158 -11.59 2.27 -1.39
C GLU A 158 -11.60 2.76 -2.85
N LEU A 159 -12.10 3.98 -3.09
CA LEU A 159 -12.07 4.61 -4.41
C LEU A 159 -10.64 4.76 -4.94
N PHE A 160 -9.71 5.18 -4.08
CA PHE A 160 -8.31 5.38 -4.45
C PHE A 160 -7.64 4.07 -4.86
N CYS A 161 -7.72 3.02 -4.04
CA CYS A 161 -7.10 1.72 -4.33
C CYS A 161 -7.65 1.13 -5.64
N ARG A 162 -8.95 1.30 -5.90
CA ARG A 162 -9.56 0.89 -7.18
C ARG A 162 -9.02 1.70 -8.36
N LYS A 163 -8.91 3.02 -8.23
CA LYS A 163 -8.35 3.90 -9.26
C LYS A 163 -6.89 3.57 -9.58
N LEU A 164 -6.06 3.22 -8.57
CA LEU A 164 -4.67 2.77 -8.79
C LEU A 164 -4.57 1.59 -9.76
N VAL A 165 -5.51 0.63 -9.67
CA VAL A 165 -5.53 -0.54 -10.57
C VAL A 165 -6.13 -0.19 -11.93
N LEU A 166 -7.25 0.54 -11.95
CA LEU A 166 -7.93 0.90 -13.20
C LEU A 166 -7.07 1.79 -14.12
N GLU A 167 -6.29 2.69 -13.53
CA GLU A 167 -5.33 3.54 -14.25
C GLU A 167 -3.99 2.85 -14.54
N ARG A 168 -3.87 1.55 -14.22
CA ARG A 168 -2.67 0.73 -14.42
C ARG A 168 -1.43 1.25 -13.69
N HIS A 169 -1.61 2.07 -12.66
CA HIS A 169 -0.51 2.46 -11.77
C HIS A 169 -0.01 1.27 -10.98
N TYR A 170 -0.90 0.38 -10.56
CA TYR A 170 -0.55 -0.86 -9.87
C TYR A 170 -1.21 -2.06 -10.54
N SER A 171 -0.52 -3.20 -10.53
CA SER A 171 -1.03 -4.47 -11.07
C SER A 171 -2.19 -5.00 -10.22
N ALA A 172 -2.10 -4.82 -8.90
CA ALA A 172 -3.17 -5.11 -7.95
C ALA A 172 -3.06 -4.22 -6.72
N SER A 173 -4.20 -3.97 -6.07
CA SER A 173 -4.25 -3.33 -4.76
C SER A 173 -5.12 -4.15 -3.81
N ALA A 174 -4.77 -4.13 -2.52
CA ALA A 174 -5.56 -4.68 -1.44
C ALA A 174 -5.90 -3.57 -0.45
N PHE A 175 -7.15 -3.52 0.01
CA PHE A 175 -7.62 -2.57 0.99
C PHE A 175 -8.40 -3.26 2.09
N ILE A 176 -7.90 -3.12 3.33
CA ILE A 176 -8.53 -3.69 4.51
C ILE A 176 -8.71 -2.62 5.59
N THR A 177 -9.65 -2.88 6.49
CA THR A 177 -9.84 -2.08 7.70
C THR A 177 -9.76 -2.96 8.93
N SER A 178 -9.29 -2.43 10.04
CA SER A 178 -9.26 -3.17 11.31
C SER A 178 -9.28 -2.20 12.49
N CYS A 179 -9.95 -2.58 13.57
CA CYS A 179 -10.08 -1.79 14.78
C CYS A 179 -8.94 -2.12 15.77
N ALA A 180 -8.69 -1.20 16.71
CA ALA A 180 -7.62 -1.37 17.70
C ALA A 180 -7.92 -2.50 18.70
N GLU A 181 -9.20 -2.79 18.94
CA GLU A 181 -9.67 -3.77 19.90
C GLU A 181 -9.49 -5.21 19.40
N ASP A 182 -9.99 -5.51 18.21
CA ASP A 182 -9.99 -6.88 17.67
C ASP A 182 -8.83 -7.14 16.70
N GLY A 183 -8.23 -6.09 16.14
CA GLY A 183 -7.11 -6.19 15.19
C GLY A 183 -5.93 -7.04 15.66
N PRO A 184 -5.48 -6.98 16.93
CA PRO A 184 -4.42 -7.84 17.45
C PRO A 184 -4.73 -9.35 17.38
N SER A 185 -6.01 -9.73 17.31
CA SER A 185 -6.43 -11.13 17.11
C SER A 185 -6.47 -11.57 15.64
N GLY A 186 -6.08 -10.68 14.72
CA GLY A 186 -6.13 -10.89 13.29
C GLY A 186 -7.48 -10.53 12.66
N ALA A 187 -8.38 -9.88 13.40
CA ALA A 187 -9.67 -9.44 12.85
C ALA A 187 -9.47 -8.25 11.89
N TYR A 188 -10.00 -8.38 10.68
CA TYR A 188 -10.07 -7.30 9.71
C TYR A 188 -11.35 -7.43 8.88
N ALA A 189 -11.72 -6.34 8.21
CA ALA A 189 -12.78 -6.30 7.23
C ALA A 189 -12.21 -5.94 5.85
N THR A 190 -12.91 -6.39 4.82
CA THR A 190 -12.63 -6.06 3.42
C THR A 190 -13.78 -5.19 2.91
N PRO A 191 -13.60 -3.87 2.80
CA PRO A 191 -14.68 -2.97 2.40
C PRO A 191 -15.21 -3.22 0.98
N ALA A 192 -14.41 -3.85 0.11
CA ALA A 192 -14.83 -4.23 -1.23
C ALA A 192 -14.10 -5.49 -1.71
N ASP A 193 -14.85 -6.47 -2.22
CA ASP A 193 -14.34 -7.79 -2.62
C ASP A 193 -13.27 -7.72 -3.71
N ASP A 194 -13.36 -6.72 -4.59
CA ASP A 194 -12.38 -6.48 -5.65
C ASP A 194 -11.04 -5.95 -5.15
N LEU A 195 -10.97 -5.55 -3.88
CA LEU A 195 -9.77 -5.09 -3.16
C LEU A 195 -9.38 -6.07 -2.03
N SER A 196 -9.87 -7.30 -2.07
CA SER A 196 -9.56 -8.34 -1.07
C SER A 196 -8.10 -8.79 -1.11
N LEU A 197 -7.57 -9.20 0.05
CA LEU A 197 -6.23 -9.80 0.17
C LEU A 197 -6.12 -11.08 -0.67
N GLU A 198 -7.19 -11.88 -0.71
CA GLU A 198 -7.28 -13.11 -1.48
C GLU A 198 -7.15 -12.83 -2.98
N ARG A 199 -7.82 -11.79 -3.47
CA ARG A 199 -7.70 -11.40 -4.88
C ARG A 199 -6.30 -10.88 -5.18
N PHE A 200 -5.73 -10.05 -4.31
CA PHE A 200 -4.35 -9.60 -4.45
C PHE A 200 -3.36 -10.77 -4.53
N ALA A 201 -3.46 -11.72 -3.59
CA ALA A 201 -2.63 -12.92 -3.55
C ALA A 201 -2.77 -13.77 -4.83
N ARG A 202 -3.99 -13.98 -5.33
CA ARG A 202 -4.22 -14.73 -6.58
C ARG A 202 -3.56 -14.05 -7.79
N VAL A 203 -3.65 -12.73 -7.90
CA VAL A 203 -3.01 -12.00 -9.02
C VAL A 203 -1.49 -12.06 -8.90
N LEU A 204 -0.93 -11.90 -7.70
CA LEU A 204 0.51 -12.03 -7.43
C LEU A 204 1.04 -13.42 -7.81
N VAL A 205 0.40 -14.49 -7.31
CA VAL A 205 0.80 -15.87 -7.62
C VAL A 205 0.63 -16.18 -9.10
N GLY A 206 -0.48 -15.74 -9.71
CA GLY A 206 -0.73 -15.91 -11.14
C GLY A 206 0.33 -15.23 -12.02
N HIS A 207 0.80 -14.04 -11.62
CA HIS A 207 1.93 -13.36 -12.28
C HIS A 207 3.22 -14.17 -12.17
N LEU A 208 3.54 -14.65 -10.96
CA LEU A 208 4.77 -15.40 -10.69
C LEU A 208 4.83 -16.77 -11.39
N ALA A 209 3.67 -17.40 -11.62
CA ALA A 209 3.58 -18.67 -12.34
C ALA A 209 4.16 -18.62 -13.76
N ALA A 210 4.31 -17.42 -14.36
CA ALA A 210 4.96 -17.25 -15.65
C ALA A 210 6.50 -17.34 -15.60
N PHE A 211 7.10 -17.40 -14.40
CA PHE A 211 8.55 -17.29 -14.17
C PHE A 211 9.13 -18.45 -13.34
N VAL A 212 8.34 -19.50 -13.13
CA VAL A 212 8.67 -20.69 -12.32
C VAL A 212 8.96 -21.88 -13.22
#